data_AF-A0AA36MCK1-F1
#
_entry.id   AF-A0AA36MCK1-F1
#
_cell.length_a   1.000
_cell.length_b   1.000
_cell.length_c   1.000
_cell.angle_alpha   90.00
_cell.angle_beta   90.00
_cell.angle_gamma   90.00
#
_symmetry.space_group_name_H-M   'P 1'
#
loop_
_entity.id
_entity.type
_entity.pdbx_description
1 polymer ?
#
loop_
_entity_poly.entity_id
_entity_poly.type
_entity_poly.pdbx_seq_one_letter_code
_entity_poly.pdbx_strand_id
1 'polypeptide(L)'
;MEADCYSRLYDYLPTDIEAVKKDPCYCAGFTFVVKTTDVVELLKWYVLCALQKDCMGPSGANHTCTFAKDDQFTKYAKCHRYDQSVVNILLANLFEHKPNRYVVSQPGGVELWRLKKNVYGKEFWHITRNIYY
;
A
#
# COMPACT_ATOMS: atom_id res chain seq x y z
N MET A 1 -14.86 -1.49 -13.29
CA MET A 1 -15.40 -0.60 -12.26
C MET A 1 -14.22 -0.07 -11.49
N GLU A 2 -13.94 1.24 -11.59
CA GLU A 2 -12.83 1.88 -10.88
C GLU A 2 -13.04 1.72 -9.37
N ALA A 3 -12.32 0.76 -8.78
CA ALA A 3 -11.91 0.90 -7.40
C ALA A 3 -10.96 2.10 -7.42
N ASP A 4 -11.49 3.29 -7.15
CA ASP A 4 -10.75 4.55 -7.23
C ASP A 4 -9.76 4.58 -6.06
N CYS A 5 -8.68 3.81 -6.20
CA CYS A 5 -7.57 3.75 -5.26
C CYS A 5 -6.93 5.11 -5.11
N TYR A 6 -7.04 5.92 -6.15
CA TYR A 6 -6.19 7.06 -6.36
C TYR A 6 -7.13 8.23 -6.56
N SER A 7 -7.77 8.61 -5.45
CA SER A 7 -8.63 9.79 -5.37
C SER A 7 -7.82 11.09 -5.62
N ARG A 8 -8.16 12.20 -4.96
CA ARG A 8 -7.45 13.50 -5.03
C ARG A 8 -5.97 13.49 -4.60
N LEU A 9 -5.37 12.32 -4.43
CA LEU A 9 -3.96 12.15 -4.07
C LEU A 9 -3.00 12.69 -5.14
N TYR A 10 -3.44 12.78 -6.40
CA TYR A 10 -2.66 13.40 -7.48
C TYR A 10 -2.38 14.89 -7.25
N ASP A 11 -3.18 15.56 -6.41
CA ASP A 11 -2.94 16.97 -6.03
C ASP A 11 -1.74 17.11 -5.08
N TYR A 12 -1.28 16.01 -4.48
CA TYR A 12 -0.24 16.00 -3.44
C TYR A 12 1.00 15.19 -3.82
N LEU A 13 0.82 14.15 -4.65
CA LEU A 13 1.89 13.25 -5.06
C LEU A 13 2.12 13.33 -6.57
N PRO A 14 3.33 13.72 -7.01
CA PRO A 14 3.66 13.70 -8.43
C PRO A 14 3.69 12.24 -8.92
N THR A 15 2.98 11.95 -10.00
CA THR A 15 2.91 10.60 -10.58
C THR A 15 2.38 10.64 -12.02
N ASP A 16 2.56 9.56 -12.77
CA ASP A 16 1.84 9.35 -14.03
C ASP A 16 0.42 8.84 -13.72
N ILE A 17 -0.54 9.77 -13.78
CA ILE A 17 -1.95 9.52 -13.47
C ILE A 17 -2.53 8.41 -14.36
N GLU A 18 -2.17 8.40 -15.64
CA GLU A 18 -2.72 7.46 -16.61
C GLU A 18 -2.11 6.06 -16.46
N ALA A 19 -0.87 5.96 -15.97
CA ALA A 19 -0.27 4.69 -15.60
C ALA A 19 -0.90 4.13 -14.32
N VAL A 20 -1.00 4.95 -13.26
CA VAL A 20 -1.51 4.51 -11.95
C VAL A 20 -2.97 4.06 -11.99
N LYS A 21 -3.83 4.71 -12.80
CA LYS A 21 -5.23 4.28 -12.98
C LYS A 21 -5.39 2.87 -13.55
N LYS A 22 -4.37 2.35 -14.23
CA LYS A 22 -4.38 0.99 -14.79
C LYS A 22 -3.98 -0.07 -13.77
N ASP A 23 -3.32 0.33 -12.69
CA ASP A 23 -2.84 -0.57 -11.65
C ASP A 23 -3.92 -0.84 -10.60
N PRO A 24 -4.13 -2.10 -10.18
CA PRO A 24 -5.08 -2.39 -9.12
C PRO A 24 -4.57 -1.87 -7.77
N CYS A 25 -5.49 -1.57 -6.85
CA CYS A 25 -5.13 -1.30 -5.46
C CYS A 25 -4.51 -2.54 -4.81
N TYR A 26 -3.33 -2.38 -4.22
CA TYR A 26 -2.75 -3.38 -3.31
C TYR A 26 -3.03 -3.02 -1.85
N CYS A 27 -3.39 -4.02 -1.06
CA CYS A 27 -3.62 -3.85 0.37
C CYS A 27 -2.33 -3.50 1.11
N ALA A 28 -2.37 -2.48 1.97
CA ALA A 28 -1.27 -2.08 2.83
C ALA A 28 -1.69 -2.06 4.31
N GLY A 29 -2.62 -2.94 4.71
CA GLY A 29 -3.06 -3.06 6.11
C GLY A 29 -2.00 -3.62 7.06
N PHE A 30 -1.05 -4.37 6.52
CA PHE A 30 0.11 -4.90 7.23
C PHE A 30 1.33 -4.73 6.32
N THR A 31 2.42 -4.18 6.86
CA THR A 31 3.64 -3.92 6.08
C THR A 31 4.86 -4.27 6.90
N PHE A 32 5.77 -5.04 6.30
CA PHE A 32 7.11 -5.26 6.82
C PHE A 32 8.08 -4.38 6.03
N VAL A 33 8.71 -3.42 6.70
CA VAL A 33 9.54 -2.39 6.07
C VAL A 33 11.00 -2.56 6.50
N VAL A 34 11.87 -2.83 5.54
CA VAL A 34 13.32 -2.94 5.78
C VAL A 34 13.99 -1.60 5.49
N LYS A 35 14.87 -1.15 6.40
CA LYS A 35 15.59 0.12 6.23
C LYS A 35 16.62 0.02 5.09
N THR A 36 16.33 0.66 3.97
CA THR A 36 17.25 0.93 2.86
C THR A 36 17.20 2.41 2.50
N THR A 37 18.13 2.90 1.67
CA THR A 37 18.10 4.29 1.17
C THR A 37 16.79 4.58 0.45
N ASP A 38 16.36 3.69 -0.44
CA ASP A 38 15.17 3.87 -1.28
C ASP A 38 13.89 3.88 -0.42
N VAL A 39 13.82 3.00 0.59
CA VAL A 39 12.71 2.96 1.53
C VAL A 39 12.67 4.21 2.40
N VAL A 40 13.82 4.74 2.82
CA VAL A 40 13.87 6.00 3.58
C VAL A 40 13.35 7.16 2.73
N GLU A 41 13.75 7.26 1.47
CA GLU A 41 13.21 8.29 0.56
C GLU A 41 11.71 8.12 0.32
N LEU A 42 11.23 6.90 0.12
CA LEU A 42 9.80 6.60 0.00
C LEU A 42 9.03 7.01 1.26
N LEU A 43 9.55 6.69 2.45
CA LEU A 43 8.91 7.05 3.71
C LEU A 43 8.89 8.56 3.96
N LYS A 44 9.87 9.32 3.47
CA LYS A 44 9.83 10.79 3.54
C LYS A 44 8.60 11.31 2.80
N TRP A 45 8.34 10.84 1.57
CA TRP A 45 7.15 11.23 0.81
C TRP A 45 5.85 10.81 1.50
N TYR A 46 5.83 9.61 2.06
CA TYR A 46 4.69 9.13 2.86
C TYR A 46 4.40 10.08 4.04
N VAL A 47 5.43 10.43 4.81
CA VAL A 47 5.32 11.36 5.95
C VAL A 47 4.94 12.77 5.50
N LEU A 48 5.49 13.27 4.40
CA LEU A 48 5.13 14.58 3.86
C LEU A 48 3.63 14.66 3.49
N CYS A 49 3.09 13.62 2.86
CA CYS A 49 1.66 13.54 2.62
C CYS A 49 0.87 13.46 3.93
N ALA A 50 1.30 12.66 4.91
CA ALA A 50 0.62 12.59 6.21
C ALA A 50 0.60 13.95 6.96
N LEU A 51 1.61 14.79 6.76
CA LEU A 51 1.69 16.15 7.33
C LEU A 51 0.85 17.17 6.56
N GLN A 52 0.43 16.87 5.33
CA GLN A 52 -0.41 17.74 4.54
C GLN A 52 -1.88 17.48 4.87
N LYS A 53 -2.57 18.54 5.35
CA LYS A 53 -3.87 18.49 6.02
C LYS A 53 -4.90 17.56 5.36
N ASP A 54 -5.04 17.64 4.05
CA ASP A 54 -6.10 16.96 3.29
C ASP A 54 -5.58 15.79 2.43
N CYS A 55 -4.30 15.38 2.56
CA CYS A 55 -3.72 14.33 1.71
C CYS A 55 -4.19 12.93 2.16
N MET A 56 -3.92 12.54 3.42
CA MET A 56 -4.36 11.24 3.97
C MET A 56 -5.67 11.29 4.76
N GLY A 57 -6.24 12.48 4.95
CA GLY A 57 -7.45 12.68 5.74
C GLY A 57 -8.26 13.89 5.29
N PRO A 58 -8.68 13.96 4.01
CA PRO A 58 -9.49 15.06 3.54
C PRO A 58 -10.80 15.19 4.33
N SER A 59 -11.33 16.41 4.40
CA SER A 59 -12.65 16.65 5.02
C SER A 59 -13.72 15.70 4.48
N GLY A 60 -14.39 14.96 5.37
CA GLY A 60 -15.40 13.96 5.01
C GLY A 60 -14.85 12.58 4.69
N ALA A 61 -13.54 12.33 4.89
CA ALA A 61 -12.95 11.01 4.78
C ALA A 61 -13.63 10.01 5.73
N ASN A 62 -13.99 8.85 5.19
CA ASN A 62 -14.60 7.75 5.94
C ASN A 62 -13.87 6.44 5.65
N HIS A 63 -13.50 5.72 6.69
CA HIS A 63 -12.86 4.41 6.59
C HIS A 63 -13.89 3.27 6.56
N THR A 64 -15.12 3.51 7.05
CA THR A 64 -16.19 2.52 7.02
C THR A 64 -16.90 2.56 5.67
N CYS A 65 -16.74 1.49 4.91
CA CYS A 65 -17.48 1.28 3.67
C CYS A 65 -18.86 0.70 3.96
N THR A 66 -19.93 1.37 3.53
CA THR A 66 -21.29 0.85 3.61
C THR A 66 -21.79 0.56 2.21
N PHE A 67 -22.26 -0.67 2.03
CA PHE A 67 -22.76 -1.20 0.77
C PHE A 67 -24.23 -1.62 0.97
N ALA A 68 -25.09 -1.31 0.01
CA ALA A 68 -26.38 -1.99 -0.12
C ALA A 68 -26.15 -3.46 -0.52
N LYS A 69 -27.15 -4.32 -0.26
CA LYS A 69 -27.01 -5.79 -0.44
C LYS A 69 -26.58 -6.22 -1.86
N ASP A 70 -26.77 -5.37 -2.87
CA ASP A 70 -26.54 -5.62 -4.29
C ASP A 70 -25.49 -4.68 -4.93
N ASP A 71 -24.79 -3.84 -4.15
CA ASP A 71 -23.93 -2.79 -4.71
C ASP A 71 -22.42 -2.92 -4.43
N GLN A 72 -22.02 -3.92 -3.63
CA GLN A 72 -20.63 -4.16 -3.19
C GLN A 72 -19.60 -4.15 -4.32
N PHE A 73 -20.00 -4.57 -5.52
CA PHE A 73 -19.13 -4.67 -6.69
C PHE A 73 -19.61 -3.84 -7.88
N THR A 74 -20.61 -2.97 -7.68
CA THR A 74 -21.19 -2.13 -8.75
C THR A 74 -21.16 -0.64 -8.42
N LYS A 75 -20.97 -0.26 -7.15
CA LYS A 75 -20.88 1.14 -6.72
C LYS A 75 -19.69 1.38 -5.79
N TYR A 76 -19.08 2.55 -5.99
CA TYR A 76 -18.07 3.05 -5.07
C TYR A 76 -18.73 3.55 -3.77
N ALA A 77 -18.32 3.00 -2.63
CA ALA A 77 -18.92 3.28 -1.32
C ALA A 77 -18.46 4.60 -0.67
N LYS A 78 -17.73 5.47 -1.39
CA LYS A 78 -17.24 6.77 -0.88
C LYS A 78 -16.46 6.68 0.43
N CYS A 79 -15.85 5.53 0.65
CA CYS A 79 -14.92 5.24 1.74
C CYS A 79 -13.54 5.02 1.12
N HIS A 80 -12.48 5.43 1.83
CA HIS A 80 -11.15 5.32 1.25
C HIS A 80 -10.04 5.19 2.30
N ARG A 81 -9.12 4.27 2.04
CA ARG A 81 -7.87 4.13 2.78
C ARG A 81 -6.75 4.89 2.08
N TYR A 82 -6.68 6.19 2.35
CA TYR A 82 -5.70 7.07 1.72
C TYR A 82 -4.25 6.67 2.05
N ASP A 83 -4.01 6.20 3.28
CA ASP A 83 -2.72 5.64 3.71
C ASP A 83 -2.23 4.54 2.75
N GLN A 84 -3.11 3.58 2.44
CA GLN A 84 -2.81 2.50 1.53
C GLN A 84 -2.55 3.00 0.11
N SER A 85 -3.38 3.92 -0.35
CA SER A 85 -3.27 4.50 -1.69
C SER A 85 -1.96 5.25 -1.92
N VAL A 86 -1.52 6.01 -0.91
CA VAL A 86 -0.23 6.70 -0.95
C VAL A 86 0.91 5.69 -1.11
N VAL A 87 0.90 4.58 -0.36
CA VAL A 87 1.91 3.51 -0.54
C VAL A 87 1.91 2.98 -1.97
N ASN A 88 0.73 2.76 -2.57
CA ASN A 88 0.62 2.25 -3.93
C ASN A 88 1.20 3.23 -4.97
N ILE A 89 0.88 4.53 -4.88
CA ILE A 89 1.45 5.56 -5.78
C ILE A 89 2.97 5.61 -5.63
N LEU A 90 3.47 5.61 -4.40
CA LEU A 90 4.91 5.72 -4.16
C LEU A 90 5.68 4.49 -4.64
N LEU A 91 5.12 3.29 -4.48
CA LEU A 91 5.70 2.06 -5.05
C LEU A 91 5.64 2.08 -6.58
N ALA A 92 4.52 2.48 -7.17
CA ALA A 92 4.40 2.59 -8.63
C ALA A 92 5.44 3.56 -9.20
N ASN A 93 5.61 4.74 -8.59
CA ASN A 93 6.65 5.70 -8.97
C ASN A 93 8.07 5.12 -8.85
N LEU A 94 8.38 4.48 -7.72
CA LEU A 94 9.71 3.90 -7.46
C LEU A 94 10.07 2.80 -8.48
N PHE A 95 9.07 2.09 -8.99
CA PHE A 95 9.24 0.96 -9.91
C PHE A 95 8.72 1.24 -11.33
N GLU A 96 8.64 2.50 -11.73
CA GLU A 96 8.29 2.94 -13.09
C GLU A 96 6.95 2.37 -13.59
N HIS A 97 5.96 2.25 -12.71
CA HIS A 97 4.63 1.71 -13.02
C HIS A 97 4.70 0.29 -13.62
N LYS A 98 5.63 -0.54 -13.12
CA LYS A 98 5.77 -1.96 -13.48
C LYS A 98 5.37 -2.82 -12.27
N PRO A 99 4.07 -3.18 -12.11
CA PRO A 99 3.56 -3.94 -10.97
C PRO A 99 4.34 -5.22 -10.65
N ASN A 100 4.81 -5.92 -11.68
CA ASN A 100 5.62 -7.13 -11.52
C ASN A 100 6.95 -6.94 -10.78
N ARG A 101 7.38 -5.69 -10.53
CA ARG A 101 8.60 -5.38 -9.76
C ARG A 101 8.36 -5.16 -8.27
N TYR A 102 7.12 -4.93 -7.84
CA TYR A 102 6.78 -4.66 -6.43
C TYR A 102 5.57 -5.43 -5.91
N VAL A 103 4.91 -6.20 -6.77
CA VAL A 103 3.75 -7.02 -6.44
C VAL A 103 4.16 -8.46 -6.63
N VAL A 104 3.97 -9.23 -5.55
CA VAL A 104 4.18 -10.67 -5.57
C VAL A 104 2.82 -11.32 -5.36
N SER A 105 2.26 -11.90 -6.42
CA SER A 105 1.07 -12.75 -6.31
C SER A 105 1.50 -14.11 -5.76
N GLN A 106 1.25 -14.36 -4.47
CA GLN A 106 1.53 -15.64 -3.83
C GLN A 106 0.25 -16.29 -3.31
N PRO A 107 -0.16 -17.46 -3.86
CA PRO A 107 -1.12 -18.32 -3.20
C PRO A 107 -0.49 -18.80 -1.87
N GLY A 108 -1.17 -18.58 -0.75
CA GLY A 108 -0.75 -19.10 0.56
C GLY A 108 -0.14 -18.10 1.55
N GLY A 109 0.11 -16.85 1.14
CA GLY A 109 0.64 -15.80 2.02
C GLY A 109 2.12 -15.94 2.38
N VAL A 110 2.62 -15.00 3.17
CA VAL A 110 4.03 -14.96 3.64
C VAL A 110 4.05 -15.13 5.15
N GLU A 111 4.86 -16.06 5.65
CA GLU A 111 5.10 -16.22 7.09
C GLU A 111 6.40 -15.52 7.50
N LEU A 112 6.31 -14.74 8.58
CA LEU A 112 7.45 -14.02 9.17
C LEU A 112 7.74 -14.59 10.56
N TRP A 113 8.81 -15.36 10.69
CA TRP A 113 9.27 -15.91 11.96
C TRP A 113 10.31 -15.00 12.60
N ARG A 114 10.00 -14.51 13.81
CA ARG A 114 10.98 -13.84 14.68
C ARG A 114 11.81 -14.90 15.39
N LEU A 115 13.06 -15.08 15.01
CA LEU A 115 13.96 -15.97 15.73
C LEU A 115 14.49 -15.25 16.98
N LYS A 116 14.49 -15.94 18.13
CA LYS A 116 15.09 -15.41 19.36
C LYS A 116 16.58 -15.14 19.14
N LYS A 117 17.09 -14.06 19.77
CA LYS A 117 18.51 -13.65 19.71
C LYS A 117 19.43 -14.85 19.94
N ASN A 118 20.45 -14.98 19.10
CA ASN A 118 21.56 -15.88 19.41
C ASN A 118 22.47 -15.26 20.48
N VAL A 119 23.45 -16.03 20.98
CA VAL A 119 24.41 -15.61 22.03
C VAL A 119 25.20 -14.35 21.65
N TYR A 120 25.25 -14.00 20.36
CA TYR A 120 25.90 -12.80 19.82
C TYR A 120 24.97 -11.58 19.71
N GLY A 121 23.73 -11.67 20.21
CA GLY A 121 22.77 -10.57 20.25
C GLY A 121 22.16 -10.19 18.89
N LYS A 122 22.44 -10.95 17.82
CA LYS A 122 21.86 -10.69 16.49
C LYS A 122 20.43 -11.22 16.43
N GLU A 123 19.50 -10.33 16.08
CA GLU A 123 18.12 -10.68 15.76
C GLU A 123 18.04 -11.11 14.29
N PHE A 124 17.45 -12.27 14.04
CA PHE A 124 17.24 -12.78 12.69
C PHE A 124 15.75 -12.95 12.43
N TRP A 125 15.35 -12.57 11.22
CA TRP A 125 14.01 -12.80 10.71
C TRP A 125 14.09 -13.89 9.66
N HIS A 126 13.30 -14.94 9.85
CA HIS A 126 13.19 -16.01 8.87
C HIS A 126 11.87 -15.83 8.14
N ILE A 127 11.94 -15.65 6.81
CA ILE A 127 10.77 -15.47 5.95
C ILE A 127 10.55 -16.79 5.24
N THR A 128 9.48 -17.50 5.60
CA THR A 128 9.07 -18.73 4.92
C THR A 128 7.98 -18.44 3.91
N ARG A 129 8.08 -19.08 2.75
CA ARG A 129 7.02 -19.10 1.75
C ARG A 129 6.13 -20.30 2.06
N ASN A 130 4.83 -20.06 2.25
CA ASN A 130 3.87 -21.16 2.26
C ASN A 130 3.57 -21.53 0.81
N ILE A 131 4.22 -22.60 0.33
CA ILE A 131 3.81 -23.26 -0.91
C ILE A 131 2.74 -24.27 -0.50
N TYR A 132 1.48 -23.85 -0.50
CA TYR A 132 0.38 -24.81 -0.50
C TYR A 132 0.21 -25.28 -1.95
N TYR A 133 0.54 -26.56 -2.20
CA TYR A 133 0.35 -27.24 -3.47
C TYR A 133 -1.13 -27.49 -3.76
#